data_AF-A0A963U0M7-F1
#
_entry.id   AF-A0A963U0M7-F1
#
_cell.length_a   1.000
_cell.length_b   1.000
_cell.length_c   1.000
_cell.angle_alpha   90.00
_cell.angle_beta   90.00
_cell.angle_gamma   90.00
#
_symmetry.space_group_name_H-M   'P 1'
#
loop_
_entity.id
_entity.type
_entity.pdbx_description
1 polymer ?
#
loop_
_entity_poly.entity_id
_entity_poly.type
_entity_poly.pdbx_seq_one_letter_code
_entity_poly.pdbx_strand_id
1 'polypeptide(L)'
;MNAMLIVSSLVGAADAYRKYEAARVISLLSEEEEAPDFDGLDSNRHLLLYVDRESCAQTINKAARARARDIIDFVSRWDGGGDILIHCNRGVARSTAAAYIIMCMREPETAEESLAQRLRKAAPHADPCPLLVTYADEILDRDGRMADAIDDLCAPCPTISAPVAIVSLAT
;
A
#
# COMPACT_ATOMS: atom_id res chain seq x y z
N MET A 1 -17.10 -12.02 6.07
CA MET A 1 -17.04 -10.81 5.22
C MET A 1 -15.64 -10.75 4.64
N ASN A 2 -15.51 -10.48 3.34
CA ASN A 2 -14.19 -10.32 2.72
C ASN A 2 -13.63 -8.97 3.13
N ALA A 3 -12.38 -8.93 3.57
CA ALA A 3 -11.71 -7.68 3.87
C ALA A 3 -11.41 -6.89 2.59
N MET A 4 -11.44 -5.57 2.72
CA MET A 4 -11.11 -4.62 1.67
C MET A 4 -9.85 -3.83 2.03
N LEU A 5 -9.12 -3.40 1.01
CA LEU A 5 -8.08 -2.40 1.14
C LEU A 5 -8.64 -1.06 0.66
N ILE A 6 -8.60 -0.05 1.51
CA ILE A 6 -8.96 1.32 1.16
C ILE A 6 -7.67 2.09 0.90
N VAL A 7 -7.47 2.57 -0.33
CA VAL A 7 -6.32 3.42 -0.68
C VAL A 7 -6.77 4.88 -0.69
N SER A 8 -6.02 5.76 -0.03
CA SER A 8 -6.34 7.19 -0.02
C SER A 8 -5.12 8.11 -0.06
N SER A 9 -5.36 9.37 -0.40
CA SER A 9 -4.43 10.48 -0.14
C SER A 9 -4.43 10.88 1.33
N LEU A 10 -3.40 11.62 1.76
CA LEU A 10 -3.27 12.12 3.14
C LEU A 10 -4.46 13.00 3.52
N VAL A 11 -4.87 13.90 2.63
CA VAL A 11 -6.01 14.81 2.85
C VAL A 11 -7.32 14.03 3.02
N GLY A 12 -7.48 12.90 2.33
CA GLY A 12 -8.68 12.06 2.41
C GLY A 12 -8.65 10.97 3.48
N ALA A 13 -7.53 10.77 4.18
CA ALA A 13 -7.32 9.59 5.01
C ALA A 13 -8.23 9.54 6.25
N ALA A 14 -8.41 10.65 6.97
CA ALA A 14 -9.31 10.71 8.14
C ALA A 14 -10.78 10.48 7.75
N ASP A 15 -11.20 11.01 6.61
CA ASP A 15 -12.56 10.81 6.10
C ASP A 15 -12.77 9.37 5.63
N ALA A 16 -11.79 8.78 4.95
CA ALA A 16 -11.82 7.38 4.55
C ALA A 16 -11.86 6.45 5.77
N TYR A 17 -11.04 6.72 6.80
CA TYR A 17 -11.02 5.95 8.05
C TYR A 17 -12.42 5.89 8.69
N ARG A 18 -13.04 7.06 8.89
CA ARG A 18 -14.39 7.14 9.50
C ARG A 18 -15.48 6.52 8.63
N LYS A 19 -15.39 6.72 7.31
CA LYS A 19 -16.43 6.27 6.37
C LYS A 19 -16.45 4.74 6.21
N TYR A 20 -15.29 4.11 6.17
CA TYR A 20 -15.16 2.67 5.92
C TYR A 20 -14.88 1.87 7.19
N GLU A 21 -14.85 2.53 8.36
CA GLU A 21 -14.64 1.89 9.67
C GLU A 21 -13.42 0.95 9.65
N ALA A 22 -12.32 1.43 9.04
CA ALA A 22 -11.15 0.61 8.81
C ALA A 22 -10.59 0.09 10.14
N ALA A 23 -10.39 -1.22 10.23
CA ALA A 23 -9.91 -1.86 11.46
C ALA A 23 -8.41 -1.65 11.68
N ARG A 24 -7.65 -1.34 10.62
CA ARG A 24 -6.21 -1.10 10.62
C ARG A 24 -5.83 0.03 9.67
N VAL A 25 -4.70 0.67 9.94
CA VAL A 25 -4.16 1.75 9.11
C VAL A 25 -2.69 1.53 8.81
N ILE A 26 -2.29 1.78 7.56
CA ILE A 26 -0.90 1.90 7.12
C ILE A 26 -0.68 3.31 6.57
N SER A 27 0.19 4.07 7.22
CA SER A 27 0.56 5.45 6.87
C SER A 27 1.98 5.49 6.31
N LEU A 28 2.14 5.91 5.06
CA LEU A 28 3.42 6.00 4.35
C LEU A 28 3.72 7.46 3.99
N LEU A 29 4.39 8.16 4.89
CA LEU A 29 4.51 9.62 4.88
C LEU A 29 5.96 10.08 4.77
N SER A 30 6.17 11.34 4.36
CA SER A 30 7.45 12.02 4.50
C SER A 30 7.57 12.62 5.91
N GLU A 31 8.77 12.90 6.40
CA GLU A 31 8.97 13.40 7.78
C GLU A 31 8.29 14.75 8.06
N GLU A 32 8.05 15.54 7.01
CA GLU A 32 7.35 16.81 7.10
C GLU A 32 5.81 16.68 7.10
N GLU A 33 5.30 15.45 6.96
CA GLU A 33 3.89 15.14 6.89
C GLU A 33 3.39 14.52 8.20
N GLU A 34 2.29 15.03 8.73
CA GLU A 34 1.67 14.48 9.92
C GLU A 34 0.56 13.49 9.56
N ALA A 35 0.57 12.32 10.19
CA ALA A 35 -0.54 11.38 10.06
C ALA A 35 -1.80 11.99 10.72
N PRO A 36 -2.99 11.81 10.13
CA PRO A 36 -4.22 12.21 10.79
C PRO A 36 -4.41 11.43 12.08
N ASP A 37 -5.19 12.00 13.00
CA ASP A 37 -5.67 11.27 14.16
C ASP A 37 -6.75 10.26 13.73
N PHE A 38 -6.54 8.99 14.08
CA PHE A 38 -7.47 7.89 13.82
C PHE A 38 -8.12 7.49 15.14
N ASP A 39 -9.11 8.26 15.57
CA ASP A 39 -9.75 8.11 16.87
C ASP A 39 -10.26 6.67 17.10
N GLY A 40 -9.88 6.10 18.24
CA GLY A 40 -10.21 4.72 18.61
C GLY A 40 -9.34 3.62 17.97
N LEU A 41 -8.33 3.97 17.16
CA LEU A 41 -7.41 2.98 16.59
C LEU A 41 -6.33 2.58 17.61
N ASP A 42 -6.25 1.30 17.92
CA ASP A 42 -5.14 0.76 18.72
C ASP A 42 -3.79 0.95 18.01
N SER A 43 -2.75 1.33 18.74
CA SER A 43 -1.41 1.53 18.17
C SER A 43 -0.82 0.28 17.50
N ASN A 44 -1.22 -0.91 17.93
CA ASN A 44 -0.80 -2.17 17.29
C ASN A 44 -1.52 -2.45 15.95
N ARG A 45 -2.54 -1.65 15.60
CA ARG A 45 -3.28 -1.67 14.33
C ARG A 45 -2.92 -0.50 13.42
N HIS A 46 -1.94 0.33 13.83
CA HIS A 46 -1.42 1.44 13.04
C HIS A 46 0.05 1.21 12.71
N LEU A 47 0.36 0.95 11.44
CA LEU A 47 1.73 0.99 10.93
C LEU A 47 2.01 2.38 10.37
N LEU A 48 2.85 3.15 11.05
CA LEU A 48 3.31 4.47 10.59
C LEU A 48 4.78 4.39 10.17
N LEU A 49 5.06 4.61 8.89
CA LEU A 49 6.41 4.60 8.33
C LEU A 49 6.71 5.91 7.63
N TYR A 50 7.83 6.51 8.02
CA TYR A 50 8.36 7.70 7.37
C TYR A 50 9.33 7.37 6.23
N VAL A 51 9.38 8.25 5.24
CA VAL A 51 10.32 8.20 4.12
C VAL A 51 11.33 9.33 4.30
N ASP A 52 12.54 8.95 4.71
CA ASP A 52 13.67 9.87 4.85
C ASP A 52 14.15 10.37 3.48
N ARG A 53 14.68 11.59 3.47
CA ARG A 53 15.41 12.19 2.36
C ARG A 53 16.83 11.63 2.32
N GLU A 54 16.90 10.43 1.79
CA GLU A 54 18.16 9.71 1.66
C GLU A 54 19.09 10.36 0.61
N SER A 55 20.38 10.45 0.94
CA SER A 55 21.36 11.21 0.14
C SER A 55 22.12 10.38 -0.90
N CYS A 56 22.02 9.04 -0.86
CA CYS A 56 22.67 8.17 -1.84
C CYS A 56 21.87 6.89 -2.14
N ALA A 57 22.18 6.25 -3.27
CA ALA A 57 21.47 5.05 -3.72
C ALA A 57 21.49 3.91 -2.69
N GLN A 58 22.61 3.71 -1.99
CA GLN A 58 22.74 2.64 -1.00
C GLN A 58 21.77 2.81 0.17
N THR A 59 21.64 4.04 0.69
CA THR A 59 20.77 4.30 1.84
C THR A 59 19.29 4.32 1.43
N ILE A 60 18.97 4.86 0.24
CA ILE A 60 17.65 4.73 -0.40
C ILE A 60 17.21 3.26 -0.47
N ASN A 61 18.07 2.40 -1.00
CA ASN A 61 17.80 0.97 -1.16
C ASN A 61 17.59 0.26 0.18
N LYS A 62 18.45 0.55 1.17
CA LYS A 62 18.33 0.01 2.52
C LYS A 62 17.00 0.40 3.17
N ALA A 63 16.63 1.68 3.11
CA ALA A 63 15.39 2.20 3.69
C ALA A 63 14.15 1.63 2.99
N ALA A 64 14.17 1.51 1.66
CA ALA A 64 13.07 0.90 0.91
C ALA A 64 12.89 -0.59 1.24
N ARG A 65 13.98 -1.35 1.37
CA ARG A 65 13.93 -2.76 1.78
C ARG A 65 13.38 -2.93 3.19
N ALA A 66 13.82 -2.09 4.13
CA ALA A 66 13.29 -2.10 5.50
C ALA A 66 11.79 -1.81 5.52
N ARG A 67 11.34 -0.81 4.74
CA ARG A 67 9.91 -0.46 4.62
C ARG A 67 9.08 -1.60 4.04
N ALA A 68 9.57 -2.29 3.00
CA ALA A 68 8.90 -3.46 2.45
C ALA A 68 8.74 -4.56 3.51
N ARG A 69 9.81 -4.82 4.29
CA ARG A 69 9.79 -5.79 5.40
C ARG A 69 8.76 -5.40 6.45
N ASP A 70 8.71 -4.14 6.89
CA ASP A 70 7.78 -3.68 7.93
C ASP A 70 6.32 -3.84 7.49
N ILE A 71 6.01 -3.55 6.22
CA ILE A 71 4.67 -3.78 5.65
C ILE A 71 4.33 -5.27 5.68
N ILE A 72 5.23 -6.12 5.20
CA ILE A 72 5.04 -7.57 5.17
C ILE A 72 4.84 -8.12 6.59
N ASP A 73 5.68 -7.72 7.54
CA ASP A 73 5.61 -8.19 8.93
C ASP A 73 4.32 -7.74 9.60
N PHE A 74 3.88 -6.50 9.38
CA PHE A 74 2.61 -6.00 9.89
C PHE A 74 1.41 -6.79 9.35
N VAL A 75 1.40 -7.06 8.05
CA VAL A 75 0.32 -7.79 7.37
C VAL A 75 0.35 -9.28 7.69
N SER A 76 1.52 -9.87 7.97
CA SER A 76 1.65 -11.26 8.39
C SER A 76 0.92 -11.57 9.71
N ARG A 77 0.77 -10.55 10.57
CA ARG A 77 0.07 -10.63 11.85
C ARG A 77 -1.43 -10.37 11.73
N TRP A 78 -1.90 -10.03 10.53
CA TRP A 78 -3.30 -9.79 10.27
C TRP A 78 -4.02 -11.10 9.92
N ASP A 79 -5.05 -11.39 10.70
CA ASP A 79 -5.93 -12.55 10.57
C ASP A 79 -6.90 -12.47 9.38
N GLY A 80 -6.87 -11.39 8.59
CA GLY A 80 -7.84 -11.12 7.54
C GLY A 80 -9.16 -10.50 8.05
N GLY A 81 -9.27 -10.20 9.35
CA GLY A 81 -10.44 -9.58 9.94
C GLY A 81 -10.44 -8.06 9.80
N GLY A 82 -11.50 -7.49 9.23
CA GLY A 82 -11.71 -6.04 9.09
C GLY A 82 -10.84 -5.39 8.00
N ASP A 83 -11.27 -4.23 7.51
CA ASP A 83 -10.62 -3.56 6.38
C ASP A 83 -9.32 -2.84 6.79
N ILE A 84 -8.44 -2.64 5.82
CA ILE A 84 -7.18 -1.89 6.01
C ILE A 84 -7.24 -0.59 5.20
N LEU A 85 -7.11 0.55 5.87
CA LEU A 85 -6.82 1.82 5.23
C LEU A 85 -5.32 1.95 4.98
N ILE A 86 -4.95 2.34 3.77
CA ILE A 86 -3.57 2.55 3.34
C ILE A 86 -3.50 3.92 2.71
N HIS A 87 -2.63 4.79 3.23
CA HIS A 87 -2.49 6.13 2.67
C HIS A 87 -1.05 6.58 2.57
N CYS A 88 -0.84 7.50 1.63
CA CYS A 88 0.36 8.31 1.49
C CYS A 88 -0.06 9.72 1.10
N ASN A 89 0.86 10.65 0.88
CA ASN A 89 0.51 12.03 0.49
C ASN A 89 -0.57 12.12 -0.60
N ARG A 90 -0.32 11.53 -1.77
CA ARG A 90 -1.19 11.64 -2.96
C ARG A 90 -2.15 10.46 -3.17
N GLY A 91 -1.94 9.35 -2.46
CA GLY A 91 -2.67 8.11 -2.72
C GLY A 91 -2.27 7.40 -4.03
N VAL A 92 -1.15 7.77 -4.64
CA VAL A 92 -0.76 7.33 -6.00
C VAL A 92 0.28 6.23 -6.02
N ALA A 93 1.39 6.35 -5.27
CA ALA A 93 2.56 5.48 -5.43
C ALA A 93 2.89 4.58 -4.25
N ARG A 94 3.20 5.15 -3.07
CA ARG A 94 3.58 4.37 -1.88
C ARG A 94 2.42 3.52 -1.37
N SER A 95 1.23 4.11 -1.28
CA SER A 95 0.02 3.46 -0.78
C SER A 95 -0.49 2.36 -1.71
N THR A 96 -0.39 2.56 -3.02
CA THR A 96 -0.79 1.57 -4.02
C THR A 96 0.21 0.43 -4.12
N ALA A 97 1.51 0.69 -3.96
CA ALA A 97 2.51 -0.36 -3.80
C ALA A 97 2.24 -1.22 -2.55
N ALA A 98 1.96 -0.59 -1.40
CA ALA A 98 1.60 -1.35 -0.19
C ALA A 98 0.30 -2.16 -0.37
N ALA A 99 -0.71 -1.59 -1.03
CA ALA A 99 -1.93 -2.34 -1.36
C ALA A 99 -1.63 -3.55 -2.25
N TYR A 100 -0.81 -3.37 -3.28
CA TYR A 100 -0.39 -4.45 -4.18
C TYR A 100 0.37 -5.56 -3.44
N ILE A 101 1.31 -5.19 -2.57
CA ILE A 101 2.05 -6.14 -1.73
C ILE A 101 1.08 -6.98 -0.89
N ILE A 102 0.09 -6.34 -0.26
CA ILE A 102 -0.92 -7.04 0.54
C ILE A 102 -1.75 -7.98 -0.32
N MET A 103 -2.16 -7.57 -1.52
CA MET A 103 -2.87 -8.43 -2.46
C MET A 103 -2.05 -9.69 -2.78
N CYS A 104 -0.76 -9.55 -3.13
CA CYS A 104 0.13 -10.68 -3.41
C CYS A 104 0.30 -11.61 -2.20
N MET A 105 0.35 -11.06 -0.98
CA MET A 105 0.42 -11.86 0.24
C MET A 105 -0.87 -12.62 0.53
N ARG A 106 -2.04 -12.02 0.27
CA ARG A 106 -3.34 -12.59 0.61
C ARG A 106 -3.89 -13.52 -0.46
N GLU A 107 -3.43 -13.38 -1.69
CA GLU A 107 -3.89 -14.18 -2.82
C GLU A 107 -2.70 -14.83 -3.54
N PRO A 108 -1.95 -15.72 -2.85
CA PRO A 108 -0.67 -16.23 -3.35
C PRO A 108 -0.79 -17.04 -4.66
N GLU A 109 -1.95 -17.65 -4.89
CA GLU A 109 -2.27 -18.44 -6.09
C GLU A 109 -2.72 -17.58 -7.28
N THR A 110 -2.95 -16.28 -7.09
CA THR A 110 -3.34 -15.38 -8.17
C THR A 110 -2.11 -14.76 -8.79
N ALA A 111 -2.02 -14.79 -10.13
CA ALA A 111 -0.92 -14.18 -10.85
C ALA A 111 -0.78 -12.69 -10.52
N GLU A 112 0.46 -12.26 -10.31
CA GLU A 112 0.85 -10.90 -9.97
C GLU A 112 0.28 -9.87 -10.96
N GLU A 113 0.34 -10.15 -12.26
CA GLU A 113 -0.28 -9.33 -13.32
C GLU A 113 -1.78 -9.14 -13.11
N SER A 114 -2.50 -10.20 -12.75
CA SER A 114 -3.95 -10.13 -12.51
C SER A 114 -4.28 -9.26 -11.28
N LEU A 115 -3.44 -9.33 -10.24
CA LEU A 115 -3.55 -8.48 -9.06
C LEU A 115 -3.26 -7.02 -9.39
N ALA A 116 -2.21 -6.75 -10.17
CA ALA A 116 -1.83 -5.41 -10.61
C ALA A 116 -2.95 -4.77 -11.48
N GLN A 117 -3.52 -5.54 -12.41
CA GLN A 117 -4.66 -5.10 -13.23
C GLN A 117 -5.92 -4.85 -12.39
N ARG A 118 -6.18 -5.68 -11.36
CA ARG A 118 -7.31 -5.46 -10.45
C ARG A 118 -7.12 -4.20 -9.62
N LEU A 119 -5.90 -3.94 -9.13
CA LEU A 119 -5.55 -2.68 -8.46
C LEU A 119 -5.77 -1.49 -9.39
N ARG A 120 -5.24 -1.54 -10.62
CA ARG A 120 -5.41 -0.51 -11.65
C ARG A 120 -6.87 -0.23 -11.96
N LYS A 121 -7.71 -1.26 -12.04
CA LYS A 121 -9.16 -1.13 -12.28
C LYS A 121 -9.87 -0.42 -11.13
N ALA A 122 -9.51 -0.73 -9.89
CA ALA A 122 -10.08 -0.08 -8.70
C ALA A 122 -9.53 1.34 -8.47
N ALA A 123 -8.26 1.57 -8.80
CA ALA A 123 -7.55 2.82 -8.66
C ALA A 123 -6.89 3.20 -10.00
N PRO A 124 -7.61 3.83 -10.95
CA PRO A 124 -7.06 4.19 -12.27
C PRO A 124 -5.81 5.07 -12.23
N HIS A 125 -5.64 5.81 -11.13
CA HIS A 125 -4.50 6.70 -10.85
C HIS A 125 -3.31 5.99 -10.18
N ALA A 126 -3.39 4.70 -9.88
CA ALA A 126 -2.35 3.99 -9.16
C ALA A 126 -1.03 3.99 -9.95
N ASP A 127 0.09 4.23 -9.31
CA ASP A 127 1.40 4.18 -9.95
C ASP A 127 2.40 3.61 -8.94
N PRO A 128 2.30 2.29 -8.65
CA PRO A 128 3.00 1.66 -7.54
C PRO A 128 4.49 1.99 -7.54
N CYS A 129 5.02 2.41 -6.39
CA CYS A 129 6.45 2.71 -6.25
C CYS A 129 7.32 1.49 -6.59
N PRO A 130 8.11 1.52 -7.70
CA PRO A 130 8.80 0.33 -8.18
C PRO A 130 9.78 -0.24 -7.15
N LEU A 131 10.57 0.63 -6.53
CA LEU A 131 11.57 0.22 -5.55
C LEU A 131 10.97 -0.52 -4.34
N LEU A 132 9.79 -0.09 -3.88
CA LEU A 132 9.11 -0.76 -2.77
C LEU A 132 8.60 -2.14 -3.18
N VAL A 133 8.06 -2.25 -4.40
CA VAL A 133 7.55 -3.51 -4.96
C VAL A 133 8.69 -4.49 -5.24
N THR A 134 9.81 -4.04 -5.81
CA THR A 134 11.00 -4.89 -6.05
C THR A 134 11.50 -5.52 -4.76
N TYR A 135 11.61 -4.75 -3.67
CA TYR A 135 12.05 -5.35 -2.40
C TYR A 135 11.01 -6.26 -1.76
N ALA A 136 9.72 -5.98 -1.94
CA ALA A 136 8.69 -6.90 -1.48
C ALA A 136 8.71 -8.21 -2.27
N ASP A 137 8.90 -8.13 -3.59
CA ASP A 137 9.08 -9.30 -4.48
C ASP A 137 10.20 -10.22 -3.97
N GLU A 138 11.38 -9.65 -3.74
CA GLU A 138 12.54 -10.39 -3.22
C GLU A 138 12.29 -10.97 -1.83
N ILE A 139 11.53 -10.29 -0.96
CA ILE A 139 11.25 -10.78 0.40
C ILE A 139 10.21 -11.90 0.38
N LEU A 140 9.28 -11.87 -0.57
CA LEU A 140 8.19 -12.83 -0.73
C LEU A 140 8.57 -13.97 -1.69
N ASP A 141 9.82 -14.01 -2.17
CA ASP A 141 10.34 -14.99 -3.12
C ASP A 141 9.44 -15.13 -4.38
N ARG A 142 9.13 -14.00 -5.03
CA ARG A 142 8.23 -13.95 -6.20
C ARG A 142 8.93 -13.98 -7.56
N ASP A 143 10.25 -14.12 -7.55
CA ASP A 143 11.11 -14.28 -8.75
C ASP A 143 10.97 -13.13 -9.76
N GLY A 144 10.78 -11.89 -9.28
CA GLY A 144 10.63 -10.68 -10.09
C GLY A 144 9.22 -10.44 -10.63
N ARG A 145 8.30 -11.39 -10.49
CA ARG A 145 6.95 -11.32 -11.10
C ARG A 145 6.11 -10.15 -10.60
N MET A 146 6.28 -9.72 -9.35
CA MET A 146 5.57 -8.54 -8.84
C MET A 146 6.09 -7.26 -9.50
N ALA A 147 7.40 -7.16 -9.72
CA ALA A 147 8.03 -6.01 -10.37
C ALA A 147 7.64 -5.94 -11.85
N ASP A 148 7.74 -7.06 -12.57
CA ASP A 148 7.34 -7.14 -13.98
C ASP A 148 5.86 -6.73 -14.16
N ALA A 149 4.98 -7.20 -13.29
CA ALA A 149 3.56 -6.90 -13.35
C ALA A 149 3.19 -5.42 -13.16
N ILE A 150 3.97 -4.64 -12.40
CA ILE A 150 3.73 -3.19 -12.29
C ILE A 150 4.38 -2.42 -13.44
N ASP A 151 5.50 -2.90 -13.98
CA ASP A 151 6.19 -2.30 -15.13
C ASP A 151 5.35 -2.47 -16.41
N ASP A 152 4.59 -3.56 -16.53
CA ASP A 152 3.66 -3.82 -17.63
C ASP A 152 2.34 -3.03 -17.56
N LEU A 153 2.10 -2.29 -16.47
CA LEU A 153 0.91 -1.45 -16.37
C LEU A 153 0.96 -0.31 -17.40
N CYS A 154 -0.20 -0.04 -18.01
CA CYS A 154 -0.36 1.16 -18.80
C CYS A 154 -0.21 2.43 -17.94
N ALA A 155 0.10 3.55 -18.60
CA ALA A 155 0.27 4.84 -17.94
C ALA A 155 -0.96 5.20 -17.06
N PRO A 156 -0.73 5.74 -15.85
CA PRO A 156 -1.82 6.06 -14.94
C PRO A 156 -2.74 7.15 -15.47
N CYS A 157 -4.03 7.03 -15.14
CA CYS A 157 -4.99 8.10 -15.41
C CYS A 157 -4.63 9.32 -14.55
N PRO A 158 -4.65 10.55 -15.10
CA PRO A 158 -4.36 11.76 -14.33
C PRO A 158 -5.20 11.84 -13.05
N THR A 159 -4.54 12.17 -11.95
CA THR A 159 -5.13 12.13 -10.61
C THR A 159 -6.22 13.18 -10.45
N ILE A 160 -7.37 12.77 -9.89
CA ILE A 160 -8.40 13.67 -9.35
C ILE A 160 -7.97 14.19 -7.97
N SER A 161 -8.50 15.33 -7.53
CA SER A 161 -8.21 15.84 -6.17
C SER A 161 -8.63 14.83 -5.10
N ALA A 162 -7.70 14.49 -4.19
CA ALA A 162 -7.89 13.58 -3.05
C ALA A 162 -8.56 12.21 -3.38
N PRO A 163 -7.90 11.33 -4.14
CA PRO A 163 -8.49 10.05 -4.52
C PRO A 163 -8.72 9.12 -3.32
N VAL A 164 -9.80 8.34 -3.40
CA VAL A 164 -10.05 7.17 -2.55
C VAL A 164 -10.46 6.01 -3.45
N ALA A 165 -9.83 4.85 -3.27
CA ALA A 165 -10.13 3.62 -4.00
C ALA A 165 -10.37 2.47 -3.03
N ILE A 166 -11.24 1.54 -3.42
CA ILE A 166 -11.56 0.35 -2.63
C ILE A 166 -11.15 -0.87 -3.47
N VAL A 167 -10.29 -1.72 -2.90
CA VAL A 167 -9.81 -2.94 -3.53
C VAL A 167 -10.29 -4.12 -2.71
N SER A 168 -11.10 -4.98 -3.31
CA SER A 168 -11.57 -6.20 -2.66
C SER A 168 -10.49 -7.28 -2.72
N LEU A 169 -10.28 -7.98 -1.60
CA LEU A 169 -9.49 -9.21 -1.56
C LEU A 169 -10.37 -10.42 -1.90
N ALA A 170 -9.80 -11.37 -2.63
CA ALA A 170 -10.43 -12.66 -2.85
C ALA A 170 -10.44 -13.49 -1.56
N THR A 171 -11.46 -14.33 -1.43
CA THR A 171 -11.61 -15.37 -0.38
C THR A 171 -10.77 -16.58 -0.66
#